data_AF-S2KNS9-F1
#
_entry.id   AF-S2KNS9-F1
#
_cell.length_a   1.000
_cell.length_b   1.000
_cell.length_c   1.000
_cell.angle_alpha   90.00
_cell.angle_beta   90.00
_cell.angle_gamma   90.00
#
_symmetry.space_group_name_H-M   'P 1'
#
loop_
_entity.id
_entity.type
_entity.pdbx_description
1 polymer ?
#
loop_
_entity_poly.entity_id
_entity_poly.type
_entity_poly.pdbx_seq_one_letter_code
_entity_poly.pdbx_strand_id
1 'polypeptide(L)'
;MNEFRLYLLSWIVLLALLVVVAAGAELLSGMLAIALVLGGALCMIGVIIVMFMGLKTADALLKVYATGGVLWLGFLVVLTMADYMTR
;
A
#
# COMPACT_ATOMS: atom_id res chain seq x y z
N MET A 1 4.02 -11.54 24.87
CA MET A 1 5.20 -11.92 24.06
C MET A 1 4.90 -12.18 22.58
N ASN A 2 3.72 -12.69 22.20
CA ASN A 2 3.40 -12.94 20.78
C ASN A 2 3.23 -11.66 19.95
N GLU A 3 2.69 -10.59 20.53
CA GLU A 3 2.46 -9.31 19.84
C GLU A 3 3.78 -8.65 19.43
N PHE A 4 4.78 -8.64 20.31
CA PHE A 4 6.10 -8.11 20.00
C PHE A 4 6.75 -8.87 18.83
N ARG A 5 6.61 -10.20 18.80
CA ARG A 5 7.11 -11.03 17.70
C ARG A 5 6.38 -10.72 16.39
N LEU A 6 5.07 -10.44 16.45
CA LEU A 6 4.26 -10.08 15.28
C LEU A 6 4.64 -8.71 14.72
N TYR A 7 4.89 -7.72 15.59
CA TYR A 7 5.41 -6.41 15.19
C TYR A 7 6.82 -6.48 14.62
N LEU A 8 7.69 -7.30 15.22
CA LEU A 8 9.05 -7.49 14.70
C LEU A 8 9.02 -8.17 13.33
N LEU A 9 8.16 -9.18 13.15
CA LEU A 9 7.99 -9.86 11.87
C LEU A 9 7.41 -8.93 10.80
N SER A 10 6.39 -8.13 11.11
CA SER A 10 5.82 -7.18 10.16
C SER A 10 6.84 -6.11 9.77
N TRP A 11 7.66 -5.64 10.72
CA TRP A 11 8.77 -4.73 10.44
C TRP A 11 9.81 -5.34 9.48
N ILE A 12 10.24 -6.59 9.73
CA ILE A 12 11.18 -7.29 8.83
C ILE A 12 10.58 -7.47 7.44
N VAL A 13 9.30 -7.85 7.33
CA VAL A 13 8.61 -8.02 6.05
C VAL A 13 8.54 -6.70 5.28
N LEU A 14 8.21 -5.59 5.96
CA LEU A 14 8.18 -4.27 5.33
C LEU A 14 9.56 -3.82 4.85
N LEU A 15 10.61 -4.07 5.64
CA LEU A 15 11.99 -3.80 5.21
C LEU A 15 12.41 -4.65 4.02
N ALA A 16 12.06 -5.93 4.01
CA ALA A 16 12.36 -6.83 2.90
C ALA A 16 11.67 -6.36 1.61
N LEU A 17 10.38 -6.01 1.69
CA LEU A 17 9.64 -5.42 0.58
C LEU A 17 10.28 -4.11 0.11
N LEU A 18 10.73 -3.26 1.05
CA LEU A 18 11.35 -1.98 0.71
C LEU A 18 12.66 -2.18 -0.05
N VAL A 19 13.50 -3.10 0.41
CA VAL A 19 14.75 -3.43 -0.29
C VAL A 19 14.48 -3.96 -1.68
N VAL A 20 13.48 -4.85 -1.85
CA VAL A 20 13.12 -5.37 -3.18
C VAL A 20 12.64 -4.27 -4.11
N VAL A 21 11.79 -3.35 -3.61
CA VAL A 21 11.29 -2.23 -4.41
C VAL A 21 12.40 -1.25 -4.76
N ALA A 22 13.25 -0.90 -3.80
CA ALA A 22 14.37 0.03 -4.01
C ALA A 22 15.40 -0.55 -4.99
N ALA A 23 15.82 -1.80 -4.78
CA ALA A 23 16.73 -2.49 -5.68
C ALA A 23 16.12 -2.63 -7.08
N GLY A 24 14.84 -2.99 -7.17
CA GLY A 24 14.17 -3.12 -8.46
C GLY A 24 13.96 -1.79 -9.17
N ALA A 25 13.81 -0.67 -8.46
CA ALA A 25 13.74 0.67 -9.05
C ALA A 25 15.07 1.11 -9.67
N GLU A 26 16.20 0.69 -9.09
CA GLU A 26 17.54 0.98 -9.63
C GLU A 26 17.96 0.00 -10.74
N LEU A 27 17.48 -1.26 -10.68
CA LEU A 27 17.87 -2.33 -11.60
C LEU A 27 16.97 -2.46 -12.84
N LEU A 28 15.70 -2.10 -12.74
CA LEU A 28 14.74 -2.15 -13.85
C LEU A 28 14.46 -0.73 -14.36
N SER A 29 14.16 -0.60 -15.64
CA SER A 29 13.74 0.66 -16.25
C SER A 29 12.41 0.52 -16.98
N GLY A 30 11.68 1.64 -17.10
CA GLY A 30 10.43 1.70 -17.85
C GLY A 30 9.23 1.11 -17.10
N MET A 31 8.26 0.55 -17.85
CA MET A 31 6.99 0.07 -17.29
C MET A 31 7.15 -1.01 -16.22
N LEU A 32 8.17 -1.86 -16.32
CA LEU A 32 8.40 -2.94 -15.37
C LEU A 32 8.81 -2.41 -13.99
N ALA A 33 9.63 -1.35 -13.96
CA ALA A 33 10.02 -0.68 -12.72
C ALA A 33 8.81 0.01 -12.05
N ILE A 34 7.98 0.70 -12.84
CA ILE A 34 6.74 1.33 -12.35
C ILE A 34 5.80 0.29 -11.76
N ALA A 35 5.58 -0.83 -12.45
CA ALA A 35 4.72 -1.90 -11.97
C ALA A 35 5.24 -2.53 -10.66
N LEU A 36 6.56 -2.71 -10.55
CA LEU A 36 7.20 -3.24 -9.33
C LEU A 36 7.06 -2.26 -8.16
N VAL A 37 7.29 -0.97 -8.38
CA VAL A 37 7.17 0.07 -7.34
C VAL A 37 5.73 0.20 -6.87
N LEU A 38 4.76 0.28 -7.79
CA LEU A 38 3.34 0.37 -7.45
C LEU A 38 2.84 -0.91 -6.77
N GLY A 39 3.19 -2.08 -7.30
CA GLY A 39 2.83 -3.37 -6.72
C GLY A 39 3.41 -3.54 -5.31
N GLY A 40 4.69 -3.18 -5.13
CA GLY A 40 5.36 -3.22 -3.83
C GLY A 40 4.73 -2.27 -2.81
N ALA A 41 4.38 -1.04 -3.23
CA ALA A 41 3.66 -0.09 -2.38
C ALA A 41 2.29 -0.63 -1.94
N LEU A 42 1.52 -1.25 -2.85
CA LEU A 42 0.24 -1.90 -2.52
C LEU A 42 0.42 -3.05 -1.52
N CYS A 43 1.45 -3.88 -1.68
CA CYS A 43 1.76 -4.95 -0.73
C CYS A 43 2.09 -4.40 0.66
N MET A 44 2.92 -3.34 0.76
CA MET A 44 3.25 -2.71 2.04
C MET A 44 2.01 -2.13 2.72
N ILE A 45 1.16 -1.42 1.97
CA ILE A 45 -0.11 -0.88 2.46
C ILE A 45 -0.99 -2.04 2.99
N GLY A 46 -1.09 -3.15 2.25
CA GLY A 46 -1.84 -4.32 2.69
C GLY A 46 -1.34 -4.89 4.02
N VAL A 47 -0.03 -5.03 4.18
CA VAL A 47 0.58 -5.46 5.45
C VAL A 47 0.23 -4.49 6.58
N ILE A 48 0.32 -3.19 6.34
CA ILE A 48 0.03 -2.17 7.36
C ILE A 48 -1.45 -2.21 7.78
N ILE A 49 -2.37 -2.24 6.81
CA ILE A 49 -3.80 -2.32 7.03
C ILE A 49 -4.17 -3.55 7.88
N VAL A 50 -3.63 -4.71 7.52
CA VAL A 50 -3.98 -5.97 8.19
C VAL A 50 -3.36 -6.06 9.58
N MET A 51 -2.12 -5.62 9.76
CA MET A 51 -1.37 -5.79 11.01
C MET A 51 -1.58 -4.67 12.03
N PHE A 52 -1.77 -3.42 11.59
CA PHE A 52 -1.75 -2.26 12.48
C PHE A 52 -3.07 -1.52 12.58
N MET A 53 -3.90 -1.50 11.52
CA MET A 53 -5.15 -0.71 11.56
C MET A 53 -6.30 -1.42 12.28
N GLY A 54 -6.12 -2.65 12.76
CA GLY A 54 -7.13 -3.36 13.55
C GLY A 54 -8.47 -3.54 12.83
N LEU A 55 -8.47 -3.46 11.49
CA LEU A 55 -9.70 -3.40 10.69
C LEU A 55 -10.54 -4.67 10.80
N LYS A 56 -9.97 -5.83 11.17
CA LYS A 56 -10.77 -7.03 11.43
C LYS A 56 -11.76 -6.86 12.58
N THR A 57 -11.30 -6.25 13.68
CA THR A 57 -12.06 -6.00 14.91
C THR A 57 -12.82 -4.68 14.92
N ALA A 58 -12.59 -3.83 13.92
CA ALA A 58 -13.31 -2.57 13.75
C ALA A 58 -14.80 -2.77 13.46
N ASP A 59 -15.60 -1.83 13.95
CA ASP A 59 -17.04 -1.74 13.70
C ASP A 59 -17.35 -1.60 12.19
N ALA A 60 -18.51 -2.07 11.77
CA ALA A 60 -18.92 -2.11 10.38
C ALA A 60 -18.93 -0.72 9.75
N LEU A 61 -19.32 0.31 10.50
CA LEU A 61 -19.33 1.70 10.05
C LEU A 61 -17.91 2.20 9.72
N LEU A 62 -16.92 1.85 10.55
CA LEU A 62 -15.52 2.26 10.32
C LEU A 62 -14.95 1.60 9.06
N LYS A 63 -15.29 0.34 8.82
CA LYS A 63 -14.90 -0.38 7.59
C LYS A 63 -15.45 0.32 6.35
N VAL A 64 -16.74 0.67 6.35
CA VAL A 64 -17.39 1.37 5.24
C VAL A 64 -16.75 2.73 4.98
N TYR A 65 -16.47 3.50 6.04
CA TYR A 65 -15.83 4.80 5.91
C TYR A 65 -14.40 4.69 5.37
N ALA A 66 -13.62 3.71 5.85
CA ALA A 66 -12.27 3.46 5.38
C ALA A 66 -12.25 3.07 3.89
N THR A 67 -13.12 2.14 3.48
CA THR A 67 -13.22 1.74 2.07
C THR A 67 -13.75 2.88 1.19
N GLY A 68 -14.73 3.65 1.69
CA GLY A 68 -15.28 4.80 0.99
C GLY A 68 -14.24 5.90 0.78
N GLY A 69 -13.42 6.19 1.79
CA GLY A 69 -12.31 7.14 1.68
C GLY A 69 -11.25 6.70 0.68
N VAL A 70 -10.87 5.41 0.67
CA VAL A 70 -9.92 4.86 -0.31
C VAL A 70 -10.48 4.95 -1.74
N LEU A 71 -11.75 4.60 -1.94
CA LEU A 71 -12.42 4.73 -3.25
C LEU A 71 -12.49 6.19 -3.70
N TRP A 72 -12.81 7.10 -2.77
CA TRP A 72 -12.88 8.54 -3.06
C TRP A 72 -11.52 9.11 -3.46
N LEU A 73 -10.45 8.77 -2.73
CA LEU A 73 -9.10 9.17 -3.09
C LEU A 73 -8.70 8.61 -4.46
N GLY A 74 -9.01 7.33 -4.73
CA GLY A 74 -8.78 6.73 -6.04
C GLY A 74 -9.49 7.50 -7.16
N PHE A 75 -10.75 7.88 -6.95
CA PHE A 75 -11.52 8.68 -7.89
C PHE A 75 -10.88 10.04 -8.18
N LEU A 76 -10.46 10.77 -7.13
CA LEU A 76 -9.79 12.06 -7.29
C LEU A 76 -8.45 11.95 -8.04
N VAL A 77 -7.66 10.90 -7.76
CA VAL A 77 -6.41 10.66 -8.47
C VAL A 77 -6.65 10.36 -9.95
N VAL A 78 -7.63 9.52 -10.28
CA VAL A 78 -7.99 9.21 -11.67
C VAL A 78 -8.44 10.46 -12.42
N LEU A 79 -9.31 11.28 -11.83
CA LEU A 79 -9.73 12.54 -12.44
C LEU A 79 -8.55 13.49 -12.67
N THR A 80 -7.64 13.59 -11.70
CA THR A 80 -6.44 14.44 -11.82
C THR A 80 -5.53 13.97 -12.94
N MET A 81 -5.31 12.67 -13.06
CA MET A 81 -4.49 12.10 -14.15
C MET A 81 -5.18 12.24 -15.51
N ALA A 82 -6.51 12.06 -15.57
CA ALA A 82 -7.27 12.28 -16.79
C ALA A 82 -7.15 13.73 -17.27
N ASP A 83 -7.31 14.70 -16.37
CA ASP A 83 -7.13 16.12 -16.69
C ASP A 83 -5.72 16.41 -17.22
N TYR A 84 -4.69 15.90 -16.54
CA TYR A 84 -3.30 16.02 -16.97
C TYR A 84 -3.02 15.40 -18.34
N MET A 85 -3.60 14.25 -18.65
CA MET A 85 -3.40 13.57 -19.95
C MET A 85 -4.19 14.22 -21.10
N THR A 86 -5.29 14.91 -20.80
CA THR A 86 -6.11 15.60 -21.81
C THR A 86 -5.66 17.03 -22.11
N ARG A 87 -4.69 17.55 -21.35
CA ARG A 87 -3.99 18.82 -21.61
C ARG A 87 -2.70 18.59 -22.37
#